data_AF-A4ABR0-F1
#
_entry.id   AF-A4ABR0-F1
#
_cell.length_a   1.000
_cell.length_b   1.000
_cell.length_c   1.000
_cell.angle_alpha   90.00
_cell.angle_beta   90.00
_cell.angle_gamma   90.00
#
_symmetry.space_group_name_H-M   'P 1'
#
loop_
_entity.id
_entity.type
_entity.pdbx_description
1 polymer ?
#
loop_
_entity_poly.entity_id
_entity_poly.type
_entity_poly.pdbx_seq_one_letter_code
_entity_poly.pdbx_strand_id
1 'polypeptide(L)'
;MTTLGYKRMAGTSAVFLREDYTGPSPVERDGMVWKAEELHLDELPKTLSPLDAMANVLALEGLEDYDPATHGDLRQVKSIGKYFVYLAPIRGWVQMGDELPTQ
;
A
#
# COMPACT_ATOMS: atom_id res chain seq x y z
N MET A 1 -11.96 -8.10 -18.45
CA MET A 1 -10.78 -7.55 -17.75
C MET A 1 -11.26 -7.10 -16.40
N THR A 2 -10.89 -7.81 -15.34
CA THR A 2 -11.26 -7.45 -13.97
C THR A 2 -10.37 -6.27 -13.56
N THR A 3 -10.95 -5.10 -13.32
CA THR A 3 -10.23 -3.96 -12.76
C THR A 3 -9.77 -4.33 -11.36
N LEU A 4 -8.49 -4.10 -11.04
CA LEU A 4 -7.95 -4.40 -9.73
C LEU A 4 -8.50 -3.38 -8.72
N GLY A 5 -9.31 -3.84 -7.77
CA GLY A 5 -9.84 -3.02 -6.69
C GLY A 5 -8.92 -3.00 -5.48
N TYR A 6 -9.07 -1.99 -4.64
CA TYR A 6 -8.34 -1.80 -3.39
C TYR A 6 -9.29 -1.46 -2.25
N LYS A 7 -8.99 -1.97 -1.05
CA LYS A 7 -9.73 -1.73 0.18
C LYS A 7 -8.82 -1.06 1.19
N ARG A 8 -9.31 0.00 1.83
CA ARG A 8 -8.60 0.67 2.89
C ARG A 8 -8.67 -0.14 4.19
N MET A 9 -7.56 -0.15 4.93
CA MET A 9 -7.49 -0.74 6.26
C MET A 9 -8.27 0.11 7.27
N ALA A 10 -9.02 -0.55 8.16
CA ALA A 10 -9.80 0.11 9.20
C ALA A 10 -8.91 0.72 10.27
N GLY A 11 -9.29 1.92 10.71
CA GLY A 11 -8.56 2.66 11.75
C GLY A 11 -7.36 3.44 11.24
N THR A 12 -7.11 3.44 9.93
CA THR A 12 -6.05 4.21 9.28
C THR A 12 -6.52 4.87 8.00
N SER A 13 -6.02 6.07 7.74
CA SER A 13 -6.26 6.78 6.49
C SER A 13 -5.37 6.29 5.34
N ALA A 14 -4.30 5.55 5.65
CA ALA A 14 -3.08 5.59 4.83
C ALA A 14 -2.60 4.22 4.33
N VAL A 15 -3.36 3.13 4.45
CA VAL A 15 -2.96 1.83 3.87
C VAL A 15 -4.08 1.15 3.11
N PHE A 16 -3.77 0.75 1.87
CA PHE A 16 -4.68 0.14 0.91
C PHE A 16 -4.19 -1.26 0.52
N LEU A 17 -5.03 -2.27 0.75
CA LEU A 17 -4.83 -3.64 0.34
C LEU A 17 -5.55 -3.91 -0.99
N ARG A 18 -5.04 -4.84 -1.79
CA ARG A 18 -5.78 -5.30 -2.96
C ARG A 18 -7.05 -6.02 -2.53
N GLU A 19 -8.11 -5.86 -3.30
CA GLU A 19 -9.41 -6.48 -3.04
C GLU A 19 -9.34 -8.01 -3.02
N ASP A 20 -8.43 -8.60 -3.80
CA ASP A 20 -8.18 -10.03 -3.88
C ASP A 20 -7.28 -10.57 -2.75
N TYR A 21 -6.89 -9.74 -1.80
CA TYR A 21 -6.20 -10.20 -0.60
C TYR A 21 -7.15 -11.00 0.29
N THR A 22 -6.84 -12.30 0.45
CA THR A 22 -7.67 -13.27 1.19
C THR A 22 -7.18 -13.54 2.62
N GLY A 23 -6.07 -12.92 3.03
CA GLY A 23 -5.55 -13.07 4.38
C GLY A 23 -6.33 -12.25 5.42
N PRO A 24 -6.14 -12.52 6.72
CA PRO A 24 -6.76 -11.73 7.77
C PRO A 24 -6.29 -10.28 7.68
N SER A 25 -7.23 -9.36 7.54
CA SER A 25 -6.99 -7.91 7.59
C SER A 25 -8.24 -7.20 8.13
N PRO A 26 -8.08 -6.28 9.09
CA PRO A 26 -9.17 -5.39 9.47
C PRO A 26 -9.34 -4.35 8.36
N VAL A 27 -10.05 -4.69 7.28
CA VAL A 27 -10.48 -3.71 6.26
C VAL A 27 -11.68 -2.90 6.76
N GLU A 28 -11.85 -1.68 6.26
CA GLU A 28 -13.01 -0.86 6.58
C GLU A 28 -14.33 -1.58 6.27
N ARG A 29 -15.28 -1.46 7.20
CA ARG A 29 -16.59 -2.15 7.12
C ARG A 29 -17.54 -1.55 6.10
N ASP A 30 -17.26 -0.34 5.62
CA ASP A 30 -18.14 0.39 4.70
C ASP A 30 -18.07 -0.16 3.27
N GLY A 31 -17.14 -1.08 2.99
CA GLY A 31 -17.09 -1.82 1.72
C GLY A 31 -16.65 -0.96 0.53
N MET A 32 -16.08 0.22 0.78
CA MET A 32 -15.58 1.09 -0.28
C MET A 32 -14.38 0.42 -0.98
N VAL A 33 -14.42 0.46 -2.32
CA VAL A 33 -13.37 -0.09 -3.18
C VAL A 33 -12.87 1.03 -4.09
N TRP A 34 -11.56 1.23 -4.07
CA TRP A 34 -10.86 2.18 -4.94
C TRP A 34 -10.24 1.45 -6.13
N LYS A 35 -10.24 2.08 -7.28
CA LYS A 35 -9.48 1.61 -8.44
C LYS A 35 -8.03 2.07 -8.37
N ALA A 36 -7.16 1.42 -9.14
CA ALA A 36 -5.75 1.75 -9.20
C ALA A 36 -5.51 3.23 -9.59
N GLU A 37 -6.30 3.75 -10.52
CA GLU A 37 -6.21 5.12 -11.01
C GLU A 37 -6.63 6.13 -9.93
N GLU A 38 -7.62 5.79 -9.10
CA GLU A 38 -8.05 6.63 -7.98
C GLU A 38 -7.00 6.70 -6.86
N LEU A 39 -6.07 5.73 -6.83
CA LEU A 39 -4.93 5.71 -5.93
C LEU A 39 -3.66 6.30 -6.56
N HIS A 40 -3.72 6.79 -7.80
CA HIS A 40 -2.58 7.35 -8.54
C HIS A 40 -1.44 6.33 -8.76
N LEU A 41 -1.76 5.04 -8.94
CA LEU A 41 -0.76 4.02 -9.27
C LEU A 41 -0.16 4.20 -10.67
N ASP A 42 -0.86 4.88 -11.57
CA ASP A 42 -0.38 5.27 -12.90
C ASP A 42 0.66 6.40 -12.86
N GLU A 43 0.77 7.11 -11.73
CA GLU A 43 1.77 8.16 -11.52
C GLU A 43 3.06 7.65 -10.85
N LEU A 44 3.21 6.33 -10.67
CA LEU A 44 4.40 5.76 -10.06
C LEU A 44 5.69 6.17 -10.78
N PRO A 45 6.77 6.47 -10.03
CA PRO A 45 8.03 6.83 -10.64
C PRO A 45 8.63 5.64 -11.39
N LYS A 46 9.42 5.94 -12.43
CA LYS A 46 10.20 4.95 -13.21
C LYS A 46 11.28 4.22 -12.41
N THR A 47 11.46 4.54 -11.14
CA THR A 47 12.31 3.76 -10.26
C THR A 47 11.71 3.87 -8.87
N LEU A 48 11.47 2.71 -8.27
CA LEU A 48 11.03 2.63 -6.88
C LEU A 48 12.26 2.63 -5.97
N SER A 49 12.08 3.08 -4.73
CA SER A 49 13.14 3.16 -3.72
C SER A 49 12.91 2.08 -2.66
N PRO A 50 13.55 0.90 -2.75
CA PRO A 50 13.41 -0.13 -1.73
C PRO A 50 14.01 0.34 -0.40
N LEU A 51 13.25 0.15 0.67
CA LEU A 51 13.64 0.46 2.05
C LEU A 51 13.51 -0.80 2.93
N ASP A 52 13.96 -0.68 4.18
CA ASP A 52 13.87 -1.76 5.15
C ASP A 52 12.42 -2.23 5.34
N ALA A 53 12.28 -3.55 5.41
CA ALA A 53 11.00 -4.22 5.56
C ALA A 53 10.36 -3.95 6.93
N MET A 54 9.06 -3.71 6.90
CA MET A 54 8.23 -3.45 8.07
C MET A 54 7.69 -4.75 8.67
N ALA A 55 7.49 -4.77 9.99
CA ALA A 55 7.01 -5.95 10.69
C ALA A 55 5.56 -6.29 10.30
N ASN A 56 4.68 -5.30 10.23
CA ASN A 56 3.26 -5.44 9.94
C ASN A 56 2.69 -4.18 9.27
N VAL A 57 1.42 -4.24 8.85
CA VAL A 57 0.76 -3.13 8.14
C VAL A 57 0.65 -1.87 9.01
N LEU A 58 0.39 -2.02 10.31
CA LEU A 58 0.31 -0.88 11.25
C LEU A 58 1.64 -0.11 11.34
N ALA A 59 2.78 -0.77 11.11
CA ALA A 59 4.08 -0.11 11.10
C ALA A 59 4.31 0.80 9.88
N LEU A 60 3.47 0.71 8.84
CA LEU A 60 3.45 1.69 7.75
C LEU A 60 2.67 2.95 8.12
N GLU A 61 1.83 2.87 9.14
CA GLU A 61 1.03 3.98 9.66
C GLU A 61 1.87 4.83 10.61
N GLY A 62 1.69 6.15 10.58
CA GLY A 62 2.33 7.06 11.52
C GLY A 62 3.84 7.29 11.31
N LEU A 63 4.41 6.82 10.18
CA LEU A 63 5.80 7.12 9.81
C LEU A 63 6.06 8.62 9.58
N GLU A 64 5.01 9.41 9.33
CA GLU A 64 5.08 10.83 9.00
C GLU A 64 5.88 11.68 10.01
N ASP A 65 5.87 11.30 11.29
CA ASP A 65 6.50 12.07 12.36
C ASP A 65 8.00 11.77 12.58
N TYR A 66 8.52 10.63 12.10
CA TYR A 66 9.89 10.17 12.43
C TYR A 66 10.67 9.51 11.30
N ASP A 67 9.99 8.99 10.28
CA ASP A 67 10.60 8.41 9.08
C ASP A 67 9.70 8.70 7.86
N PRO A 68 9.54 10.00 7.50
CA PRO A 68 8.55 10.42 6.52
C PRO A 68 8.83 9.78 5.15
N ALA A 69 7.81 9.08 4.63
CA ALA A 69 7.90 8.40 3.35
C ALA A 69 7.87 9.39 2.16
N THR A 70 8.59 9.03 1.11
CA THR A 70 8.64 9.75 -0.17
C THR A 70 7.92 8.97 -1.26
N HIS A 71 7.35 9.69 -2.24
CA HIS A 71 6.66 9.06 -3.36
C HIS A 71 7.56 8.05 -4.08
N GLY A 72 7.11 6.80 -4.19
CA GLY A 72 7.87 5.70 -4.77
C GLY A 72 8.67 4.86 -3.77
N ASP A 73 8.67 5.20 -2.48
CA ASP A 73 9.26 4.36 -1.44
C ASP A 73 8.56 3.01 -1.40
N LEU A 74 9.35 1.93 -1.35
CA LEU A 74 8.89 0.57 -1.45
C LEU A 74 9.32 -0.21 -0.21
N ARG A 75 8.36 -0.78 0.51
CA ARG A 75 8.61 -1.58 1.71
C ARG A 75 7.90 -2.92 1.62
N GLN A 76 8.57 -3.98 2.07
CA GLN A 76 7.91 -5.25 2.32
C GLN A 76 7.25 -5.22 3.70
N VAL A 77 6.04 -5.77 3.83
CA VAL A 77 5.39 -6.03 5.12
C VAL A 77 5.49 -7.52 5.44
N LYS A 78 6.33 -7.85 6.42
CA LYS A 78 6.70 -9.24 6.76
C LYS A 78 5.50 -10.09 7.18
N SER A 79 4.58 -9.55 7.98
CA SER A 79 3.44 -10.32 8.51
C SER A 79 2.49 -10.85 7.44
N ILE A 80 2.48 -10.26 6.23
CA ILE A 80 1.60 -10.66 5.12
C ILE A 80 2.37 -10.99 3.84
N GLY A 81 3.70 -10.86 3.85
CA GLY A 81 4.58 -11.18 2.73
C GLY A 81 4.39 -10.31 1.49
N LYS A 82 3.78 -9.12 1.61
CA LYS A 82 3.47 -8.25 0.47
C LYS A 82 4.33 -6.99 0.45
N TYR A 83 4.59 -6.48 -0.75
CA TYR A 83 5.21 -5.19 -0.98
C TYR A 83 4.17 -4.07 -1.06
N PHE A 84 4.54 -2.92 -0.52
CA PHE A 84 3.75 -1.69 -0.53
C PHE A 84 4.58 -0.54 -1.05
N VAL A 85 3.96 0.30 -1.87
CA VAL A 85 4.56 1.54 -2.36
C VAL A 85 3.87 2.74 -1.75
N TYR A 86 4.63 3.75 -1.36
CA TYR A 86 4.09 5.01 -0.87
C TYR A 86 3.76 5.94 -2.03
N LEU A 87 2.54 6.49 -2.01
CA LEU A 87 2.02 7.43 -2.99
C LEU A 87 1.71 8.76 -2.29
N ALA A 88 2.58 9.75 -2.49
CA ALA A 88 2.39 11.10 -1.95
C ALA A 88 1.04 11.77 -2.27
N PRO A 89 0.42 11.61 -3.46
CA PRO A 89 -0.89 12.22 -3.75
C PRO A 89 -2.01 11.83 -2.78
N ILE A 90 -1.99 10.57 -2.31
CA ILE A 90 -2.96 10.04 -1.34
C ILE A 90 -2.39 9.93 0.08
N ARG A 91 -1.12 10.32 0.27
CA ARG A 91 -0.34 10.14 1.51
C ARG A 91 -0.49 8.75 2.11
N GLY A 92 -0.38 7.73 1.26
CA GLY A 92 -0.73 6.37 1.64
C GLY A 92 0.12 5.30 0.96
N TRP A 93 0.13 4.13 1.59
CA TRP A 93 0.79 2.92 1.14
C TRP A 93 -0.19 2.01 0.40
N VAL A 94 0.18 1.56 -0.79
CA VAL A 94 -0.66 0.71 -1.64
C VAL A 94 0.03 -0.62 -1.91
N GLN A 95 -0.70 -1.72 -1.70
CA GLN A 95 -0.19 -3.07 -1.93
C GLN A 95 0.09 -3.35 -3.42
N MET A 96 1.29 -3.84 -3.74
CA MET A 96 1.70 -4.20 -5.10
C MET A 96 1.56 -5.70 -5.38
N GLY A 97 2.16 -6.56 -4.53
CA GLY A 97 2.22 -8.01 -4.75
C GLY A 97 3.19 -8.73 -3.82
N ASP A 98 3.53 -9.98 -4.15
CA ASP A 98 4.46 -10.84 -3.40
C ASP A 98 5.94 -10.57 -3.71
N GLU A 99 6.21 -10.05 -4.90
CA GLU A 99 7.54 -9.82 -5.42
C GLU A 99 7.82 -8.32 -5.52
N LEU A 100 9.10 -7.96 -5.55
CA LEU A 100 9.50 -6.60 -5.91
C LEU A 100 8.87 -6.27 -7.27
N PRO A 101 8.15 -5.13 -7.40
CA PRO A 101 7.58 -4.73 -8.67
C PRO A 101 8.71 -4.64 -9.70
N THR A 102 8.67 -5.54 -10.68
CA THR A 102 9.53 -5.46 -11.86
C THR A 102 8.89 -4.44 -12.79
N GLN A 103 9.66 -3.43 -13.17
CA GLN A 103 9.22 -2.45 -14.17
C GLN A 103 9.24 -3.02 -15.58
#